data_AF-A0A645E1H5-F1
#
_entry.id   AF-A0A645E1H5-F1
#
_cell.length_a   1.000
_cell.length_b   1.000
_cell.length_c   1.000
_cell.angle_alpha   90.00
_cell.angle_beta   90.00
_cell.angle_gamma   90.00
#
_symmetry.space_group_name_H-M   'P 1'
#
loop_
_entity.id
_entity.type
_entity.pdbx_description
1 polymer ?
#
loop_
_entity_poly.entity_id
_entity_poly.type
_entity_poly.pdbx_seq_one_letter_code
_entity_poly.pdbx_strand_id
1 'polypeptide(L)'
;MTAQWTVTGAGSVLLTKDGKGPKIKYIIPGKVIDKGIDDGNNMGAAMAPAAIDTIYSYFQDTKDDPNSFDIIATGDLGKLGKQIVIDLLKEMKLDISKVYTDCGVEIFNLEEQDVHCGGSGCGCSATVFCSYIYDKLLKKEFNKVMLVSTGALLSPTSTLQKQTIPSVAHGVVIVNE
;
A
#
# COMPACT_ATOMS: atom_id res chain seq x y z
N MET A 1 7.34 -5.16 18.69
CA MET A 1 8.02 -3.92 18.27
C MET A 1 7.46 -3.50 16.92
N THR A 2 7.09 -2.24 16.74
CA THR A 2 6.31 -1.74 15.57
C THR A 2 7.16 -1.03 14.51
N ALA A 3 8.44 -0.79 14.79
CA ALA A 3 9.35 -0.12 13.87
C ALA A 3 9.55 -0.93 12.57
N GLN A 4 9.94 -0.25 11.51
CA GLN A 4 10.20 -0.80 10.18
C GLN A 4 11.62 -0.45 9.73
N TRP A 5 12.17 -1.22 8.80
CA TRP A 5 13.44 -0.92 8.14
C TRP A 5 13.22 -0.22 6.80
N THR A 6 13.88 0.91 6.60
CA THR A 6 13.77 1.64 5.33
C THR A 6 14.42 0.84 4.20
N VAL A 7 13.64 0.59 3.15
CA VAL A 7 14.10 -0.08 1.94
C VAL A 7 15.05 0.86 1.20
N THR A 8 16.27 0.36 0.92
CA THR A 8 17.21 1.05 0.04
C THR A 8 17.02 0.55 -1.38
N GLY A 9 16.27 1.29 -2.20
CA GLY A 9 16.01 0.92 -3.58
C GLY A 9 15.22 1.99 -4.33
N ALA A 10 15.14 1.84 -5.65
CA ALA A 10 14.38 2.71 -6.54
C ALA A 10 13.67 1.90 -7.62
N GLY A 11 12.51 2.39 -8.05
CA GLY A 11 11.74 1.84 -9.16
C GLY A 11 11.31 2.93 -10.12
N SER A 12 11.25 2.62 -11.41
CA SER A 12 10.81 3.55 -12.45
C SER A 12 9.97 2.81 -13.48
N VAL A 13 8.90 3.45 -13.94
CA VAL A 13 8.00 2.91 -14.96
C VAL A 13 7.90 3.89 -16.13
N LEU A 14 7.84 3.36 -17.35
CA LEU A 14 7.57 4.15 -18.56
C LEU A 14 6.09 4.02 -18.91
N LEU A 15 5.39 5.15 -19.00
CA LEU A 15 3.99 5.19 -19.43
C LEU A 15 3.91 5.72 -20.86
N THR A 16 3.10 5.05 -21.68
CA THR A 16 2.77 5.44 -23.05
C THR A 16 1.26 5.35 -23.24
N LYS A 17 0.71 6.16 -24.14
CA LYS A 17 -0.70 6.12 -24.51
C LYS A 17 -1.07 4.78 -25.16
N ASP A 18 -0.17 4.29 -26.00
CA ASP A 18 -0.37 3.10 -26.82
C ASP A 18 0.84 2.17 -26.69
N GLY A 19 0.60 0.86 -26.64
CA GLY A 19 1.66 -0.13 -26.47
C GLY A 19 1.12 -1.52 -26.13
N LYS A 20 2.05 -2.47 -25.97
CA LYS A 20 1.75 -3.82 -25.47
C LYS A 20 2.19 -3.90 -24.01
N GLY A 21 1.30 -4.36 -23.14
CA GLY A 21 1.59 -4.54 -21.72
C GLY A 21 0.38 -4.27 -20.83
N PRO A 22 0.56 -4.36 -19.50
CA PRO A 22 -0.46 -4.04 -18.53
C PRO A 22 -0.90 -2.58 -18.66
N LYS A 23 -2.18 -2.31 -18.44
CA LYS A 23 -2.77 -0.98 -18.58
C LYS A 23 -3.24 -0.43 -17.24
N ILE A 24 -3.03 0.86 -17.03
CA ILE A 24 -3.64 1.58 -15.92
C ILE A 24 -5.13 1.77 -16.25
N LYS A 25 -6.00 1.16 -15.45
CA LYS A 25 -7.45 1.25 -15.61
C LYS A 25 -8.05 2.38 -14.76
N TYR A 26 -7.60 2.50 -13.51
CA TYR A 26 -8.06 3.52 -12.59
C TYR A 26 -6.90 4.13 -11.82
N ILE A 27 -7.04 5.41 -11.48
CA ILE A 27 -6.20 6.12 -10.51
C ILE A 27 -7.15 6.63 -9.43
N ILE A 28 -6.77 6.43 -8.17
CA ILE A 28 -7.54 6.81 -7.00
C ILE A 28 -6.70 7.81 -6.19
N PRO A 29 -6.84 9.12 -6.46
CA PRO A 29 -6.19 10.13 -5.65
C PRO A 29 -6.82 10.15 -4.25
N GLY A 30 -6.14 9.61 -3.25
CA GLY A 30 -6.64 9.71 -1.87
C GLY A 30 -6.54 11.11 -1.27
N LYS A 31 -7.19 11.24 -0.13
CA LYS A 31 -7.24 12.45 0.69
C LYS A 31 -6.36 12.30 1.92
N VAL A 32 -5.96 13.45 2.49
CA VAL A 32 -5.26 13.47 3.77
C VAL A 32 -6.23 13.03 4.87
N ILE A 33 -5.79 12.07 5.69
CA ILE A 33 -6.52 11.55 6.85
C ILE A 33 -5.62 11.61 8.07
N ASP A 34 -6.16 12.17 9.15
CA ASP A 34 -5.52 12.21 10.45
C ASP A 34 -6.50 11.68 11.50
N LYS A 35 -6.08 10.63 12.23
CA LYS A 35 -6.86 9.99 13.30
C LYS A 35 -6.28 10.25 14.69
N GLY A 36 -5.37 11.21 14.82
CA GLY A 36 -4.80 11.64 16.10
C GLY A 36 -3.61 10.83 16.58
N ILE A 37 -2.95 10.07 15.69
CA ILE A 37 -1.75 9.29 16.04
C ILE A 37 -0.54 10.21 15.99
N ASP A 38 0.25 10.25 17.06
CA ASP A 38 1.44 11.10 17.23
C ASP A 38 2.74 10.29 17.44
N ASP A 39 2.66 8.96 17.57
CA ASP A 39 3.82 8.09 17.75
C ASP A 39 4.56 7.83 16.43
N GLY A 40 5.72 8.49 16.29
CA GLY A 40 6.71 8.30 15.22
C GLY A 40 7.12 6.85 14.94
N ASN A 41 6.99 5.95 15.92
CA ASN A 41 7.38 4.54 15.79
C ASN A 41 6.21 3.62 15.40
N ASN A 42 5.02 4.17 15.20
CA ASN A 42 3.81 3.43 14.86
C ASN A 42 3.18 3.94 13.54
N MET A 43 4.00 4.04 12.49
CA MET A 43 3.58 4.56 11.19
C MET A 43 2.50 3.70 10.53
N GLY A 44 2.56 2.37 10.71
CA GLY A 44 1.53 1.47 10.18
C GLY A 44 0.13 1.82 10.69
N ALA A 45 -0.01 2.15 11.98
CA ALA A 45 -1.30 2.60 12.53
C ALA A 45 -1.69 4.01 12.03
N ALA A 46 -0.73 4.93 11.91
CA ALA A 46 -0.98 6.29 11.40
C ALA A 46 -1.48 6.27 9.95
N MET A 47 -0.92 5.41 9.10
CA MET A 47 -1.19 5.36 7.66
C MET A 47 -2.37 4.47 7.27
N ALA A 48 -2.68 3.43 8.06
CA ALA A 48 -3.76 2.49 7.75
C ALA A 48 -5.12 3.17 7.45
N PRO A 49 -5.57 4.21 8.18
CA PRO A 49 -6.80 4.93 7.86
C PRO A 49 -6.83 5.52 6.45
N ALA A 50 -5.71 6.03 5.93
CA ALA A 50 -5.63 6.58 4.58
C ALA A 50 -5.71 5.49 3.51
N ALA A 51 -5.09 4.33 3.76
CA ALA A 51 -5.20 3.17 2.89
C ALA A 51 -6.63 2.61 2.85
N ILE A 52 -7.27 2.47 4.03
CA ILE A 52 -8.67 2.04 4.18
C ILE A 52 -9.58 2.93 3.35
N ASP A 53 -9.46 4.24 3.50
CA ASP A 53 -10.31 5.19 2.78
C ASP A 53 -10.16 5.08 1.27
N THR A 54 -8.92 5.01 0.78
CA THR A 54 -8.61 4.87 -0.66
C THR A 54 -9.18 3.58 -1.24
N ILE A 55 -8.95 2.45 -0.57
CA ILE A 55 -9.45 1.13 -0.99
C ILE A 55 -10.98 1.12 -0.95
N TYR A 56 -11.57 1.58 0.17
CA TYR A 56 -13.01 1.58 0.33
C TYR A 56 -13.72 2.47 -0.69
N SER A 57 -13.19 3.68 -0.95
CA SER A 57 -13.72 4.58 -1.97
C SER A 57 -13.73 3.94 -3.36
N TYR A 58 -12.65 3.25 -3.75
CA TYR A 58 -12.62 2.51 -5.01
C TYR A 58 -13.80 1.54 -5.13
N PHE A 59 -13.99 0.69 -4.13
CA PHE A 59 -15.04 -0.33 -4.16
C PHE A 59 -16.45 0.28 -4.06
N GLN A 60 -16.60 1.41 -3.36
CA GLN A 60 -17.87 2.12 -3.33
C GLN A 60 -18.22 2.76 -4.67
N ASP A 61 -17.25 3.35 -5.36
CA ASP A 61 -17.49 4.06 -6.62
C ASP A 61 -17.68 3.10 -7.79
N THR A 62 -16.91 2.02 -7.83
CA THR A 62 -16.89 1.08 -8.96
C THR A 62 -17.82 -0.11 -8.78
N LYS A 63 -18.23 -0.42 -7.55
CA LYS A 63 -18.97 -1.65 -7.18
C LYS A 63 -18.28 -2.94 -7.65
N ASP A 64 -16.95 -2.89 -7.79
CA ASP A 64 -16.13 -4.02 -8.21
C ASP A 64 -16.10 -5.12 -7.14
N ASP A 65 -15.79 -6.35 -7.54
CA ASP A 65 -15.66 -7.47 -6.60
C ASP A 65 -14.21 -7.55 -6.08
N PRO A 66 -13.95 -7.50 -4.76
CA PRO A 66 -12.62 -7.75 -4.20
C PRO A 66 -11.96 -9.02 -4.74
N ASN A 67 -12.74 -10.09 -4.93
CA ASN A 67 -12.22 -11.38 -5.38
C ASN A 67 -11.88 -11.40 -6.89
N SER A 68 -12.17 -10.32 -7.62
CA SER A 68 -11.72 -10.17 -9.01
C SER A 68 -10.27 -9.69 -9.12
N PHE A 69 -9.65 -9.26 -8.03
CA PHE A 69 -8.24 -8.89 -7.98
C PHE A 69 -7.39 -10.12 -7.68
N ASP A 70 -6.26 -10.25 -8.37
CA ASP A 70 -5.25 -11.23 -8.01
C ASP A 70 -4.45 -10.76 -6.80
N ILE A 71 -4.19 -9.45 -6.71
CA ILE A 71 -3.54 -8.84 -5.55
C ILE A 71 -3.93 -7.37 -5.36
N ILE A 72 -4.13 -6.98 -4.11
CA ILE A 72 -4.25 -5.60 -3.62
C ILE A 72 -3.06 -5.40 -2.68
N ALA A 73 -2.08 -4.59 -3.10
CA ALA A 73 -0.84 -4.38 -2.37
C ALA A 73 -0.76 -2.96 -1.82
N THR A 74 -0.63 -2.81 -0.51
CA THR A 74 -0.26 -1.53 0.12
C THR A 74 1.24 -1.31 0.13
N GLY A 75 1.67 -0.05 0.30
CA GLY A 75 3.07 0.32 0.13
C GLY A 75 3.99 -0.08 1.28
N ASP A 76 3.70 0.39 2.49
CA ASP A 76 4.60 0.24 3.63
C ASP A 76 3.89 0.33 4.99
N LEU A 77 2.72 -0.28 5.09
CA LEU A 77 1.99 -0.38 6.35
C LEU A 77 2.62 -1.37 7.33
N GLY A 78 3.42 -2.31 6.82
CA GLY A 78 4.00 -3.38 7.61
C GLY A 78 2.96 -4.34 8.18
N LYS A 79 3.41 -5.27 9.03
CA LYS A 79 2.55 -6.32 9.60
C LYS A 79 1.37 -5.75 10.39
N LEU A 80 1.61 -4.72 11.21
CA LEU A 80 0.57 -4.09 12.03
C LEU A 80 -0.46 -3.34 11.18
N GLY A 81 -0.01 -2.44 10.31
CA GLY A 81 -0.93 -1.67 9.48
C GLY A 81 -1.70 -2.56 8.50
N LYS A 82 -1.07 -3.61 7.94
CA LYS A 82 -1.75 -4.65 7.15
C LYS A 82 -2.93 -5.26 7.92
N GLN A 83 -2.71 -5.66 9.18
CA GLN A 83 -3.76 -6.26 10.01
C GLN A 83 -4.91 -5.26 10.26
N ILE A 84 -4.59 -4.00 10.59
CA ILE A 84 -5.59 -2.94 10.82
C ILE A 84 -6.47 -2.72 9.59
N VAL A 85 -5.88 -2.70 8.38
CA VAL A 85 -6.64 -2.54 7.13
C VAL A 85 -7.61 -3.69 6.93
N ILE A 86 -7.17 -4.94 7.13
CA ILE A 86 -8.03 -6.12 6.99
C ILE A 86 -9.22 -6.04 7.95
N ASP A 87 -8.95 -5.76 9.23
CA ASP A 87 -9.97 -5.79 10.27
C ASP A 87 -11.02 -4.70 10.05
N LEU A 88 -10.58 -3.46 9.80
CA LEU A 88 -11.49 -2.32 9.63
C LEU A 88 -12.28 -2.39 8.32
N LEU A 89 -11.68 -2.84 7.20
CA LEU A 89 -12.46 -3.02 5.97
C LEU A 89 -13.50 -4.14 6.13
N LYS A 90 -13.18 -5.20 6.87
CA LYS A 90 -14.13 -6.26 7.17
C LYS A 90 -15.30 -5.76 8.02
N GLU A 91 -15.06 -4.90 9.01
CA GLU A 91 -16.13 -4.21 9.77
C GLU A 91 -17.01 -3.36 8.85
N MET A 92 -16.42 -2.75 7.82
CA MET A 92 -17.13 -1.99 6.78
C MET A 92 -17.80 -2.89 5.71
N LYS A 93 -17.88 -4.21 5.95
CA LYS A 93 -18.45 -5.24 5.06
C LYS A 93 -17.70 -5.40 3.73
N LEU A 94 -16.42 -5.08 3.70
CA LEU A 94 -15.53 -5.28 2.57
C LEU A 94 -14.37 -6.20 2.96
N ASP A 95 -14.49 -7.50 2.69
CA ASP A 95 -13.42 -8.46 2.99
C ASP A 95 -12.45 -8.57 1.80
N ILE A 96 -11.22 -8.07 1.98
CA ILE A 96 -10.12 -8.18 1.01
C ILE A 96 -9.05 -9.20 1.43
N SER A 97 -9.21 -9.88 2.56
CA SER A 97 -8.15 -10.64 3.24
C SER A 97 -7.48 -11.71 2.36
N LYS A 98 -8.21 -12.27 1.40
CA LYS A 98 -7.71 -13.32 0.48
C LYS A 98 -6.77 -12.81 -0.60
N VAL A 99 -6.90 -11.54 -0.95
CA VAL A 99 -6.19 -10.92 -2.09
C VAL A 99 -5.28 -9.78 -1.64
N TYR A 100 -5.14 -9.56 -0.33
CA TYR A 100 -4.48 -8.37 0.21
C TYR A 100 -3.09 -8.65 0.79
N THR A 101 -2.13 -7.81 0.42
CA THR A 101 -0.81 -7.77 1.04
C THR A 101 -0.25 -6.36 1.22
N ASP A 102 0.95 -6.27 1.78
CA ASP A 102 1.73 -5.04 1.97
C ASP A 102 3.15 -5.27 1.46
N CYS A 103 3.66 -4.36 0.61
CA CYS A 103 4.99 -4.47 0.03
C CYS A 103 6.09 -4.49 1.10
N GLY A 104 5.89 -3.82 2.24
CA GLY A 104 6.81 -3.87 3.37
C GLY A 104 6.91 -5.27 4.01
N VAL A 105 5.84 -6.06 3.97
CA VAL A 105 5.86 -7.45 4.44
C VAL A 105 6.53 -8.38 3.43
N GLU A 106 6.38 -8.11 2.13
CA GLU A 106 6.91 -8.99 1.07
C GLU A 106 8.40 -8.79 0.76
N ILE A 107 8.96 -7.62 1.04
CA ILE A 107 10.32 -7.27 0.60
C ILE A 107 11.45 -7.89 1.44
N PHE A 108 11.16 -8.31 2.67
CA PHE A 108 12.13 -8.89 3.60
C PHE A 108 11.62 -10.21 4.17
N ASN A 109 12.54 -11.10 4.54
CA ASN A 109 12.23 -12.21 5.41
C ASN A 109 12.14 -11.72 6.86
N LEU A 110 10.92 -11.58 7.38
CA LEU A 110 10.68 -11.03 8.72
C LEU A 110 11.35 -11.81 9.85
N GLU A 111 11.46 -13.13 9.72
CA GLU A 111 12.01 -13.99 10.78
C GLU A 111 13.53 -14.05 10.73
N GLU A 112 14.11 -14.19 9.53
CA GLU A 112 15.56 -14.35 9.38
C GLU A 112 16.33 -13.01 9.45
N GLN A 113 15.70 -11.90 9.08
CA GLN A 113 16.36 -10.60 8.96
C GLN A 113 16.04 -9.61 10.09
N ASP A 114 15.17 -9.99 11.04
CA ASP A 114 14.77 -9.17 12.21
C ASP A 114 14.39 -7.72 11.84
N VAL A 115 13.64 -7.54 10.75
CA VAL A 115 13.18 -6.23 10.28
C VAL A 115 11.91 -5.74 11.00
N HIS A 116 11.58 -6.38 12.12
CA HIS A 116 10.44 -6.09 12.98
C HIS A 116 9.09 -6.12 12.22
N CYS A 117 8.50 -4.96 11.90
CA CYS A 117 7.21 -4.88 11.22
C CYS A 117 7.31 -4.86 9.68
N GLY A 118 8.52 -4.93 9.11
CA GLY A 118 8.76 -5.02 7.67
C GLY A 118 9.48 -3.81 7.09
N GLY A 119 9.40 -3.66 5.78
CA GLY A 119 9.99 -2.57 5.02
C GLY A 119 9.17 -1.28 5.04
N SER A 120 9.86 -0.15 4.85
CA SER A 120 9.23 1.16 4.68
C SER A 120 9.93 2.07 3.66
N GLY A 121 9.29 3.19 3.36
CA GLY A 121 9.87 4.27 2.55
C GLY A 121 9.50 4.19 1.08
N CYS A 122 9.78 5.27 0.35
CA CYS A 122 9.38 5.43 -1.05
C CYS A 122 9.93 4.35 -1.98
N GLY A 123 11.08 3.75 -1.64
CA GLY A 123 11.65 2.64 -2.36
C GLY A 123 10.83 1.36 -2.27
N CYS A 124 10.10 1.13 -1.17
CA CYS A 124 9.43 -0.13 -0.85
C CYS A 124 8.38 -0.52 -1.91
N SER A 125 7.32 0.28 -2.04
CA SER A 125 6.26 0.01 -3.01
C SER A 125 6.77 0.04 -4.45
N ALA A 126 7.70 0.96 -4.74
CA ALA A 126 8.29 1.11 -6.07
C ALA A 126 9.09 -0.14 -6.50
N THR A 127 9.97 -0.65 -5.64
CA THR A 127 10.79 -1.83 -5.96
C THR A 127 9.95 -3.10 -6.02
N VAL A 128 9.03 -3.31 -5.07
CA VAL A 128 8.15 -4.50 -5.09
C VAL A 128 7.26 -4.49 -6.33
N PHE A 129 6.73 -3.32 -6.69
CA PHE A 129 5.96 -3.20 -7.92
C PHE A 129 6.80 -3.52 -9.16
N CYS A 130 7.94 -2.84 -9.34
CA CYS A 130 8.75 -2.95 -10.57
C CYS A 130 9.43 -4.32 -10.73
N SER A 131 9.66 -5.05 -9.64
CA SER A 131 10.32 -6.36 -9.68
C SER A 131 9.33 -7.52 -9.69
N TYR A 132 8.51 -7.65 -8.64
CA TYR A 132 7.66 -8.81 -8.43
C TYR A 132 6.31 -8.67 -9.12
N ILE A 133 5.55 -7.62 -8.79
CA ILE A 133 4.16 -7.47 -9.27
C ILE A 133 4.13 -7.27 -10.79
N TYR A 134 5.01 -6.41 -11.32
CA TYR A 134 5.06 -6.11 -12.74
C TYR A 134 5.52 -7.31 -13.58
N ASP A 135 6.47 -8.11 -13.08
CA ASP A 135 6.87 -9.37 -13.74
C ASP A 135 5.71 -10.37 -13.79
N LYS A 136 4.95 -10.51 -12.70
CA LYS A 136 3.73 -11.35 -12.64
C LYS A 136 2.65 -10.87 -13.61
N LEU A 137 2.46 -9.55 -13.73
CA LEU A 137 1.57 -8.95 -14.72
C LEU A 137 2.03 -9.27 -16.15
N LEU A 138 3.32 -9.11 -16.47
CA LEU A 138 3.86 -9.43 -17.80
C LEU A 138 3.69 -10.91 -18.17
N LYS A 139 3.83 -11.81 -17.19
CA LYS A 139 3.63 -13.26 -17.36
C LYS A 139 2.16 -13.69 -17.35
N LYS A 140 1.22 -12.75 -17.18
CA LYS A 140 -0.23 -13.01 -17.01
C LYS A 140 -0.57 -13.94 -15.83
N GLU A 141 0.33 -14.05 -14.86
CA GLU A 141 0.07 -14.73 -13.59
C GLU A 141 -0.84 -13.88 -12.71
N PHE A 142 -0.66 -12.55 -12.77
CA PHE A 142 -1.64 -11.57 -12.33
C PHE A 142 -2.27 -10.91 -13.56
N ASN A 143 -3.57 -10.68 -13.52
CA ASN A 143 -4.35 -10.01 -14.55
C ASN A 143 -5.03 -8.73 -14.04
N LYS A 144 -5.25 -8.60 -12.73
CA LYS A 144 -5.81 -7.40 -12.12
C LYS A 144 -5.20 -7.14 -10.76
N VAL A 145 -4.52 -6.01 -10.64
CA VAL A 145 -3.79 -5.61 -9.45
C VAL A 145 -4.21 -4.21 -9.01
N MET A 146 -4.28 -3.98 -7.71
CA MET A 146 -4.34 -2.63 -7.14
C MET A 146 -3.08 -2.37 -6.32
N LEU A 147 -2.32 -1.33 -6.66
CA LEU A 147 -1.21 -0.84 -5.84
C LEU A 147 -1.67 0.41 -5.08
N VAL A 148 -1.54 0.42 -3.77
CA VAL A 148 -1.95 1.52 -2.88
C VAL A 148 -0.74 2.02 -2.11
N SER A 149 -0.06 3.05 -2.63
CA SER A 149 1.11 3.62 -1.96
C SER A 149 0.69 4.59 -0.87
N THR A 150 1.18 4.35 0.35
CA THR A 150 0.92 5.11 1.56
C THR A 150 2.05 6.09 1.87
N GLY A 151 1.74 7.16 2.58
CA GLY A 151 2.74 8.11 3.05
C GLY A 151 2.28 8.86 4.29
N ALA A 152 3.18 8.95 5.26
CA ALA A 152 3.03 9.80 6.44
C ALA A 152 3.63 11.19 6.14
N LEU A 153 2.86 12.24 6.42
CA LEU A 153 3.22 13.63 6.17
C LEU A 153 3.77 14.26 7.45
N LEU A 154 5.02 13.94 7.77
CA LEU A 154 5.72 14.47 8.95
C LEU A 154 7.05 15.16 8.62
N SER A 155 7.56 15.89 9.60
CA SER A 155 8.88 16.51 9.59
C SER A 155 9.53 16.33 10.96
N PRO A 156 10.86 16.47 11.08
CA PRO A 156 11.53 16.45 12.38
C PRO A 156 10.90 17.45 13.37
N THR A 157 10.51 18.63 12.89
CA THR A 157 9.88 19.68 13.71
C THR A 157 8.51 19.26 14.22
N SER A 158 7.62 18.74 13.35
CA SER A 158 6.26 18.35 13.75
C SER A 158 6.29 17.21 14.78
N THR A 159 7.19 16.23 14.60
CA THR A 159 7.38 15.13 15.55
C THR A 159 7.90 15.63 16.91
N LEU A 160 8.91 16.51 16.93
CA LEU A 160 9.44 17.07 18.18
C LEU A 160 8.41 17.95 18.92
N GLN A 161 7.47 18.54 18.18
CA GLN A 161 6.34 19.29 18.72
C GLN A 161 5.15 18.42 19.14
N LYS A 162 5.26 17.08 19.03
CA LYS A 162 4.18 16.14 19.32
C LYS A 162 2.89 16.44 18.54
N GLN A 163 3.05 16.90 17.30
CA GLN A 163 1.91 17.00 16.39
C GLN A 163 1.48 15.61 15.95
N THR A 164 0.22 15.49 15.60
CA THR A 164 -0.33 14.29 14.97
C THR A 164 0.30 14.08 13.59
N ILE A 165 0.12 12.88 13.04
CA ILE A 165 0.75 12.43 11.79
C ILE A 165 -0.34 12.28 10.72
N PRO A 166 -0.59 13.31 9.91
CA PRO A 166 -1.47 13.20 8.76
C PRO A 166 -0.90 12.20 7.77
N SER A 167 -1.75 11.39 7.17
CA SER A 167 -1.34 10.38 6.19
C SER A 167 -2.19 10.46 4.93
N VAL A 168 -1.63 10.01 3.81
CA VAL A 168 -2.33 9.94 2.52
C VAL A 168 -2.01 8.59 1.86
N ALA A 169 -2.92 8.10 1.04
CA ALA A 169 -2.68 6.93 0.20
C ALA A 169 -3.20 7.20 -1.22
N HIS A 170 -2.49 6.71 -2.23
CA HIS A 170 -2.91 6.81 -3.62
C HIS A 170 -2.96 5.43 -4.25
N GLY A 171 -4.09 5.11 -4.89
CA GLY A 171 -4.33 3.83 -5.53
C GLY A 171 -4.15 3.89 -7.05
N VAL A 172 -3.62 2.81 -7.63
CA VAL A 172 -3.60 2.60 -9.09
C VAL A 172 -4.06 1.17 -9.37
N VAL A 173 -5.08 1.02 -10.22
CA VAL A 173 -5.55 -0.30 -10.67
C VAL A 173 -4.96 -0.58 -12.04
N ILE A 174 -4.31 -1.72 -12.17
CA ILE A 174 -3.57 -2.16 -13.36
C ILE A 174 -4.16 -3.49 -13.80
N VAL A 175 -4.45 -3.61 -15.10
CA VAL A 175 -5.06 -4.81 -15.69
C VAL A 175 -4.31 -5.30 -16.92
N ASN A 176 -4.33 -6.60 -17.13
CA ASN A 176 -4.03 -7.18 -18.43
C ASN A 176 -5.28 -7.20 -19.31
N GLU A 177 -5.07 -7.02 -20.62
CA GLU A 177 -6.05 -7.31 -21.66
C GLU A 177 -5.75 -8.65 -22.37
#